data_AF-D5RGE5-F1
#
_entry.id   AF-D5RGE5-F1
#
_cell.length_a   1.000
_cell.length_b   1.000
_cell.length_c   1.000
_cell.angle_alpha   90.00
_cell.angle_beta   90.00
_cell.angle_gamma   90.00
#
_symmetry.space_group_name_H-M   'P 1'
#
loop_
_entity.id
_entity.type
_entity.pdbx_description
1 polymer ?
#
loop_
_entity_poly.entity_id
_entity_poly.type
_entity_poly.pdbx_seq_one_letter_code
_entity_poly.pdbx_strand_id
1 'polypeptide(L)'
;MQKDPNVAKAWLDGYRDTLGPAGYAGLKAEVAFFEQHRRDLNLVVAADIGDATDFVGFVDGVMHRIDVTTNIAFKRLGSYEPLQLEGCRYKVAVFDRGRFDLVDINFPFCSHCQRGRILPTAVLLEENHNRHGESQWSNDQLLVNICSACGEVEIARRITTPFLYDFGSLYRDLNEAQQEAEDRGEAPINVRAEAAAYARRASRYLSDVFGTRLVAIGGKSYEITNPRDGDGYWTVRFEDQLPLVQDHLKDEYLWDLSNG
;
A
#
# COMPACT_ATOMS: atom_id res chain seq x y z
N MET A 1 -25.32 5.73 32.82
CA MET A 1 -26.47 6.15 31.99
C MET A 1 -26.21 5.67 30.57
N GLN A 2 -26.80 4.55 30.15
CA GLN A 2 -26.69 4.08 28.76
C GLN A 2 -27.53 5.02 27.90
N LYS A 3 -26.89 5.89 27.11
CA LYS A 3 -27.59 6.72 26.12
C LYS A 3 -28.03 5.81 24.97
N ASP A 4 -29.31 5.88 24.63
CA ASP A 4 -29.95 5.12 23.56
C ASP A 4 -29.24 5.39 22.22
N PRO A 5 -28.75 4.36 21.50
CA PRO A 5 -28.08 4.50 20.19
C PRO A 5 -28.91 5.26 19.16
N ASN A 6 -30.25 5.21 19.27
CA ASN A 6 -31.14 5.92 18.35
C ASN A 6 -31.08 7.45 18.53
N VAL A 7 -30.81 7.92 19.75
CA VAL A 7 -30.63 9.34 20.04
C VAL A 7 -29.29 9.82 19.46
N ALA A 8 -28.23 9.02 19.56
CA ALA A 8 -26.94 9.36 18.94
C ALA A 8 -27.05 9.46 17.40
N LYS A 9 -27.80 8.55 16.75
CA LYS A 9 -28.06 8.58 15.30
C LYS A 9 -28.87 9.80 14.85
N ALA A 10 -29.87 10.20 15.63
CA ALA A 10 -30.64 11.42 15.33
C ALA A 10 -29.80 12.71 15.44
N TRP A 11 -28.82 12.74 16.36
CA TRP A 11 -27.89 13.88 16.46
C TRP A 11 -26.90 13.91 15.30
N LEU A 12 -26.40 12.75 14.87
CA LEU A 12 -25.53 12.60 13.70
C LEU A 12 -26.11 13.23 12.42
N ASP A 13 -27.38 12.96 12.13
CA ASP A 13 -28.04 13.47 10.93
C ASP A 13 -28.16 15.01 10.93
N GLY A 14 -28.25 15.62 12.11
CA GLY A 14 -28.23 17.08 12.27
C GLY A 14 -26.88 17.74 11.98
N TYR A 15 -25.77 16.99 12.04
CA TYR A 15 -24.42 17.51 11.73
C TYR A 15 -24.07 17.45 10.25
N ARG A 16 -24.91 16.85 9.40
CA ARG A 16 -24.65 16.66 7.98
C ARG A 16 -24.38 17.98 7.24
N ASP A 17 -25.16 19.01 7.56
CA ASP A 17 -25.03 20.32 6.92
C ASP A 17 -23.83 21.11 7.45
N THR A 18 -23.37 20.81 8.66
CA THR A 18 -22.21 21.47 9.30
C THR A 18 -20.88 20.85 8.87
N LEU A 19 -20.81 19.51 8.74
CA LEU A 19 -19.59 18.77 8.41
C LEU A 19 -19.35 18.61 6.91
N GLY A 20 -20.39 18.86 6.10
CA GLY A 20 -20.41 18.54 4.69
C GLY A 20 -20.42 17.02 4.42
N PRO A 21 -20.51 16.60 3.14
CA PRO A 21 -20.68 15.19 2.79
C PRO A 21 -19.53 14.28 3.24
N ALA A 22 -18.29 14.75 3.11
CA ALA A 22 -17.10 13.99 3.47
C ALA A 22 -16.96 13.81 4.99
N GLY A 23 -17.12 14.89 5.76
CA GLY A 23 -17.05 14.84 7.22
C GLY A 23 -18.17 13.98 7.83
N TYR A 24 -19.38 14.08 7.29
CA TYR A 24 -20.49 13.22 7.70
C TYR A 24 -20.23 11.73 7.39
N ALA A 25 -19.63 11.41 6.25
CA ALA A 25 -19.27 10.04 5.91
C ALA A 25 -18.18 9.47 6.85
N GLY A 26 -17.19 10.29 7.22
CA GLY A 26 -16.16 9.94 8.20
C GLY A 26 -16.75 9.63 9.57
N LEU A 27 -17.53 10.57 10.13
CA LEU A 27 -18.17 10.40 11.43
C LEU A 27 -19.12 9.19 11.47
N LYS A 28 -19.83 8.93 10.37
CA LYS A 28 -20.67 7.72 10.26
C LYS A 28 -19.83 6.44 10.30
N ALA A 29 -18.65 6.43 9.69
CA ALA A 29 -17.74 5.30 9.74
C ALA A 29 -17.17 5.11 11.16
N GLU A 30 -16.75 6.15 11.85
CA GLU A 30 -16.30 6.09 13.26
C GLU A 30 -17.38 5.49 14.17
N VAL A 31 -18.62 5.95 14.03
CA VAL A 31 -19.75 5.46 14.83
C VAL A 31 -20.03 3.99 14.51
N ALA A 32 -20.00 3.60 13.24
CA ALA A 32 -20.15 2.21 12.84
C ALA A 32 -19.03 1.33 13.41
N PHE A 33 -17.77 1.81 13.38
CA PHE A 33 -16.63 1.10 13.96
C PHE A 33 -16.82 0.89 15.47
N PHE A 34 -17.22 1.94 16.19
CA PHE A 34 -17.49 1.86 17.62
C PHE A 34 -18.65 0.90 17.93
N GLU A 35 -19.78 0.99 17.22
CA GLU A 35 -20.92 0.10 17.43
C GLU A 35 -20.53 -1.37 17.24
N GLN A 36 -19.72 -1.67 16.22
CA GLN A 36 -19.30 -3.03 15.88
C GLN A 36 -18.22 -3.58 16.82
N HIS A 37 -17.23 -2.76 17.22
CA HIS A 37 -16.01 -3.26 17.84
C HIS A 37 -15.77 -2.80 19.29
N ARG A 38 -16.64 -1.95 19.86
CA ARG A 38 -16.41 -1.38 21.22
C ARG A 38 -16.16 -2.43 22.32
N ARG A 39 -16.82 -3.58 22.25
CA ARG A 39 -16.70 -4.63 23.27
C ARG A 39 -15.48 -5.48 23.00
N ASP A 40 -15.32 -5.92 21.76
CA ASP A 40 -14.27 -6.86 21.38
C ASP A 40 -12.88 -6.23 21.49
N LEU A 41 -12.76 -4.95 21.16
CA LEU A 41 -11.50 -4.20 21.22
C LEU A 41 -11.39 -3.30 22.47
N ASN A 42 -12.36 -3.34 23.39
CA ASN A 42 -12.43 -2.45 24.57
C ASN A 42 -12.21 -0.97 24.20
N LEU A 43 -12.94 -0.47 23.20
CA LEU A 43 -12.70 0.87 22.66
C LEU A 43 -13.10 1.97 23.64
N VAL A 44 -12.21 2.93 23.79
CA VAL A 44 -12.45 4.22 24.45
C VAL A 44 -12.35 5.32 23.39
N VAL A 45 -13.32 6.23 23.39
CA VAL A 45 -13.34 7.37 22.47
C VAL A 45 -12.23 8.35 22.86
N ALA A 46 -11.35 8.67 21.91
CA ALA A 46 -10.31 9.68 22.05
C ALA A 46 -10.74 11.02 21.41
N ALA A 47 -11.61 10.98 20.39
CA ALA A 47 -12.20 12.15 19.73
C ALA A 47 -11.17 13.14 19.14
N ASP A 48 -10.07 12.62 18.59
CA ASP A 48 -9.07 13.36 17.81
C ASP A 48 -8.55 14.63 18.52
N ILE A 49 -8.12 14.48 19.77
CA ILE A 49 -7.49 15.56 20.55
C ILE A 49 -6.04 15.74 20.07
N GLY A 50 -5.88 16.14 18.80
CA GLY A 50 -4.62 16.57 18.19
C GLY A 50 -3.61 15.45 17.90
N ASP A 51 -4.01 14.19 17.95
CA ASP A 51 -3.12 13.03 17.87
C ASP A 51 -3.52 11.99 16.80
N ALA A 52 -4.36 12.40 15.84
CA ALA A 52 -4.83 11.58 14.72
C ALA A 52 -5.40 10.24 15.20
N THR A 53 -6.27 10.30 16.22
CA THR A 53 -6.81 9.12 16.92
C THR A 53 -8.28 9.30 17.25
N ASP A 54 -9.14 8.44 16.69
CA ASP A 54 -10.57 8.43 17.04
C ASP A 54 -10.83 7.60 18.29
N PHE A 55 -10.12 6.47 18.43
CA PHE A 55 -10.29 5.52 19.51
C PHE A 55 -8.96 5.01 20.06
N VAL A 56 -8.97 4.58 21.32
CA VAL A 56 -7.93 3.73 21.89
C VAL A 56 -8.55 2.39 22.26
N GLY A 57 -7.87 1.29 21.94
CA GLY A 57 -8.38 -0.06 22.23
C GLY A 57 -7.27 -1.10 22.26
N PHE A 58 -7.64 -2.35 22.58
CA PHE A 58 -6.75 -3.49 22.56
C PHE A 58 -6.94 -4.30 21.28
N VAL A 59 -5.87 -4.46 20.51
CA VAL A 59 -5.82 -5.33 19.34
C VAL A 59 -4.70 -6.35 19.57
N ASP A 60 -5.03 -7.64 19.48
CA ASP A 60 -4.12 -8.76 19.76
C ASP A 60 -3.44 -8.66 21.14
N GLY A 61 -4.19 -8.20 22.15
CA GLY A 61 -3.71 -8.03 23.52
C GLY A 61 -2.82 -6.81 23.76
N VAL A 62 -2.58 -5.97 22.74
CA VAL A 62 -1.75 -4.77 22.84
C VAL A 62 -2.58 -3.52 22.61
N MET A 63 -2.34 -2.48 23.41
CA MET A 63 -3.01 -1.20 23.26
C MET A 63 -2.58 -0.51 21.97
N HIS A 64 -3.57 -0.07 21.18
CA HIS A 64 -3.40 0.69 19.95
C HIS A 64 -4.30 1.92 19.98
N ARG A 65 -3.77 3.00 19.40
CA ARG A 65 -4.53 4.13 18.90
C ARG A 65 -5.10 3.74 17.54
N ILE A 66 -6.36 4.03 17.31
CA ILE A 66 -7.11 3.61 16.13
C ILE A 66 -7.71 4.84 15.49
N ASP A 67 -7.37 5.04 14.22
CA ASP A 67 -7.85 6.10 13.37
C ASP A 67 -8.76 5.50 12.31
N VAL A 68 -9.98 6.00 12.17
CA VAL A 68 -10.99 5.47 11.26
C VAL A 68 -11.03 6.34 10.01
N THR A 69 -11.10 5.70 8.85
CA THR A 69 -11.22 6.42 7.60
C THR A 69 -12.06 5.66 6.59
N THR A 70 -12.74 6.39 5.73
CA THR A 70 -13.40 5.83 4.53
C THR A 70 -12.45 5.76 3.33
N ASN A 71 -11.30 6.43 3.42
CA ASN A 71 -10.30 6.41 2.35
C ASN A 71 -8.89 6.67 2.93
N ILE A 72 -8.06 5.63 2.91
CA ILE A 72 -6.68 5.69 3.39
C ILE A 72 -5.81 6.69 2.61
N ALA A 73 -6.26 7.16 1.44
CA ALA A 73 -5.57 8.18 0.66
C ALA A 73 -5.39 9.52 1.39
N PHE A 74 -6.25 9.81 2.37
CA PHE A 74 -6.15 11.03 3.16
C PHE A 74 -5.25 10.91 4.39
N LYS A 75 -4.72 9.72 4.67
CA LYS A 75 -3.84 9.48 5.81
C LYS A 75 -2.38 9.51 5.33
N ARG A 76 -1.50 10.13 6.12
CA ARG A 76 -0.08 10.26 5.83
C ARG A 76 0.70 9.68 6.99
N LEU A 77 1.69 8.82 6.72
CA LEU A 77 2.49 8.18 7.76
C LEU A 77 3.14 9.22 8.69
N GLY A 78 3.62 10.33 8.12
CA GLY A 78 4.27 11.43 8.85
C GLY A 78 3.43 12.04 9.97
N SER A 79 2.09 11.99 9.87
CA SER A 79 1.19 12.49 10.93
C SER A 79 1.23 11.66 12.21
N TYR A 80 1.64 10.38 12.13
CA TYR A 80 1.68 9.46 13.26
C TYR A 80 3.08 9.30 13.86
N GLU A 81 4.13 9.66 13.11
CA GLU A 81 5.52 9.40 13.49
C GLU A 81 5.95 9.99 14.84
N PRO A 82 5.56 11.23 15.22
CA PRO A 82 5.96 11.81 16.50
C PRO A 82 5.56 10.94 17.69
N LEU A 83 4.32 10.43 17.70
CA LEU A 83 3.81 9.62 18.80
C LEU A 83 4.28 8.16 18.69
N GLN A 84 4.54 7.66 17.49
CA GLN A 84 5.18 6.34 17.32
C GLN A 84 6.62 6.33 17.85
N LEU A 85 7.37 7.44 17.75
CA LEU A 85 8.69 7.58 18.38
C LEU A 85 8.61 7.51 19.91
N GLU A 86 7.49 7.94 20.50
CA GLU A 86 7.20 7.82 21.93
C GLU A 86 6.70 6.42 22.33
N GLY A 87 6.61 5.48 21.37
CA GLY A 87 6.19 4.10 21.60
C GLY A 87 4.69 3.84 21.44
N CYS A 88 3.91 4.85 21.02
CA CYS A 88 2.49 4.64 20.72
C CYS A 88 2.33 3.77 19.47
N ARG A 89 1.41 2.80 19.53
CA ARG A 89 1.06 1.96 18.38
C ARG A 89 -0.21 2.44 17.73
N TYR A 90 -0.23 2.42 16.40
CA TYR A 90 -1.36 2.88 15.58
C TYR A 90 -1.89 1.80 14.66
N LYS A 91 -3.21 1.74 14.50
CA LYS A 91 -3.87 1.06 13.39
C LYS A 91 -4.83 2.01 12.70
N VAL A 92 -4.98 1.87 11.39
CA VAL A 92 -5.96 2.62 10.61
C VAL A 92 -7.09 1.67 10.22
N ALA A 93 -8.31 1.94 10.69
CA ALA A 93 -9.50 1.18 10.34
C ALA A 93 -10.11 1.77 9.06
N VAL A 94 -9.94 1.08 7.93
CA VAL A 94 -10.45 1.51 6.63
C VAL A 94 -11.84 0.91 6.41
N PHE A 95 -12.85 1.76 6.29
CA PHE A 95 -14.21 1.36 5.98
C PHE A 95 -14.41 1.23 4.47
N ASP A 96 -14.61 0.01 3.98
CA ASP A 96 -14.96 -0.27 2.58
C ASP A 96 -16.15 -1.23 2.51
N ARG A 97 -17.17 -0.85 1.74
CA ARG A 97 -18.36 -1.67 1.43
C ARG A 97 -18.99 -2.38 2.64
N GLY A 98 -19.04 -1.72 3.80
CA GLY A 98 -19.67 -2.25 5.01
C GLY A 98 -18.76 -3.11 5.89
N ARG A 99 -17.46 -3.17 5.61
CA ARG A 99 -16.47 -3.88 6.42
C ARG A 99 -15.31 -2.94 6.80
N PHE A 100 -14.65 -3.26 7.90
CA PHE A 100 -13.42 -2.58 8.33
C PHE A 100 -12.20 -3.47 8.09
N ASP A 101 -11.18 -2.90 7.46
CA ASP A 101 -9.84 -3.46 7.37
C ASP A 101 -8.91 -2.72 8.34
N LEU A 102 -8.27 -3.45 9.26
CA LEU A 102 -7.34 -2.85 10.24
C LEU A 102 -5.92 -2.88 9.69
N VAL A 103 -5.48 -1.73 9.19
CA VAL A 103 -4.15 -1.55 8.63
C VAL A 103 -3.15 -1.23 9.75
N ASP A 104 -2.14 -2.08 9.93
CA ASP A 104 -1.02 -1.78 10.80
C ASP A 104 -0.07 -0.80 10.10
N ILE A 105 0.22 0.32 10.77
CA ILE A 105 1.11 1.37 10.25
C ILE A 105 2.37 1.53 11.11
N ASN A 106 2.66 0.58 12.00
CA ASN A 106 3.81 0.59 12.90
C ASN A 106 5.06 0.00 12.22
N PHE A 107 5.43 0.53 11.06
CA PHE A 107 6.64 0.14 10.35
C PHE A 107 7.87 0.35 11.25
N PRO A 108 8.78 -0.63 11.37
CA PRO A 108 9.92 -0.50 12.25
C PRO A 108 10.89 0.56 11.74
N PHE A 109 11.59 1.21 12.67
CA PHE A 109 12.66 2.14 12.30
C PHE A 109 13.85 1.36 11.73
N CYS A 110 14.52 1.96 10.75
CA CYS A 110 15.70 1.39 10.13
C CYS A 110 16.86 1.30 11.13
N SER A 111 17.38 0.10 11.33
CA SER A 111 18.52 -0.17 12.21
C SER A 111 19.80 0.56 11.78
N HIS A 112 19.98 0.81 10.48
CA HIS A 112 21.17 1.44 9.91
C HIS A 112 21.20 2.96 10.11
N CYS A 113 20.12 3.66 9.76
CA CYS A 113 20.10 5.13 9.78
C CYS A 113 19.31 5.73 10.95
N GLN A 114 18.53 4.91 11.68
CA GLN A 114 17.71 5.30 12.84
C GLN A 114 16.74 6.47 12.57
N ARG A 115 16.49 6.78 11.30
CA ARG A 115 15.64 7.90 10.85
C ARG A 115 14.50 7.42 9.95
N GLY A 116 14.79 6.50 9.04
CA GLY A 116 13.79 5.96 8.11
C GLY A 116 12.97 4.83 8.71
N ARG A 117 11.89 4.48 8.00
CA ARG A 117 11.01 3.33 8.26
C ARG A 117 11.35 2.23 7.28
N ILE A 118 11.21 0.97 7.72
CA ILE A 118 11.31 -0.19 6.85
C ILE A 118 9.94 -0.46 6.24
N LEU A 119 9.85 -0.26 4.93
CA LEU A 119 8.62 -0.32 4.16
C LEU A 119 8.62 -1.61 3.31
N PRO A 120 7.65 -2.52 3.51
CA PRO A 120 7.56 -3.77 2.76
C PRO A 120 7.00 -3.53 1.36
N THR A 121 7.74 -3.90 0.34
CA THR A 121 7.38 -3.69 -1.06
C THR A 121 7.57 -4.96 -1.87
N ALA A 122 6.82 -5.07 -2.97
CA ALA A 122 7.02 -6.15 -3.92
C ALA A 122 7.81 -5.68 -5.14
N VAL A 123 8.71 -6.52 -5.62
CA VAL A 123 9.37 -6.33 -6.92
C VAL A 123 9.10 -7.54 -7.80
N LEU A 124 8.49 -7.29 -8.96
CA LEU A 124 8.22 -8.31 -9.97
C LEU A 124 9.44 -8.45 -10.88
N LEU A 125 9.94 -9.69 -11.03
CA LEU A 125 11.09 -9.97 -11.88
C LEU A 125 10.68 -10.62 -13.19
N GLU A 126 11.58 -10.45 -14.17
CA GLU A 126 11.50 -11.04 -15.49
C GLU A 126 11.45 -12.58 -15.45
N GLU A 127 11.22 -13.17 -16.60
CA GLU A 127 11.14 -14.62 -16.73
C GLU A 127 12.45 -15.30 -16.34
N ASN A 128 12.31 -16.39 -15.58
CA ASN A 128 13.40 -17.25 -15.19
C ASN A 128 13.88 -18.06 -16.40
N HIS A 129 15.19 -18.06 -16.61
CA HIS A 129 15.85 -18.84 -17.65
C HIS A 129 16.85 -19.82 -17.03
N ASN A 130 16.99 -21.01 -17.61
CA ASN A 130 18.04 -21.93 -17.20
C ASN A 130 19.42 -21.48 -17.71
N ARG A 131 20.48 -22.23 -17.38
CA ARG A 131 21.86 -21.91 -17.78
C ARG A 131 22.09 -21.95 -19.31
N HIS A 132 21.18 -22.55 -20.06
CA HIS A 132 21.20 -22.59 -21.52
C HIS A 132 20.40 -21.45 -22.15
N GLY A 133 19.80 -20.57 -21.34
CA GLY A 133 18.94 -19.49 -21.80
C GLY A 133 17.53 -19.96 -22.19
N GLU A 134 17.13 -21.16 -21.80
CA GLU A 134 15.79 -21.65 -22.08
C GLU A 134 14.82 -21.15 -21.00
N SER A 135 13.67 -20.66 -21.45
CA SER A 135 12.59 -20.18 -20.59
C SER A 135 12.10 -21.30 -19.67
N GLN A 136 11.87 -20.94 -18.40
CA GLN A 136 11.30 -21.83 -17.39
C GLN A 136 9.80 -21.59 -17.17
N TRP A 137 9.16 -20.72 -17.97
CA TRP A 137 7.73 -20.42 -17.87
C TRP A 137 7.32 -20.00 -16.45
N SER A 138 8.20 -19.27 -15.77
CA SER A 138 8.01 -18.81 -14.40
C SER A 138 8.80 -17.54 -14.14
N ASN A 139 8.33 -16.75 -13.19
CA ASN A 139 8.90 -15.47 -12.81
C ASN A 139 9.08 -15.43 -11.29
N ASP A 140 10.24 -14.94 -10.85
CA ASP A 140 10.48 -14.71 -9.43
C ASP A 140 9.90 -13.37 -8.95
N GLN A 141 9.41 -13.37 -7.72
CA GLN A 141 8.81 -12.20 -7.07
C GLN A 141 9.48 -12.00 -5.72
N LEU A 142 9.89 -10.78 -5.44
CA LEU A 142 10.62 -10.44 -4.22
C LEU A 142 9.74 -9.65 -3.26
N LEU A 143 9.78 -10.02 -1.98
CA LEU A 143 9.48 -9.12 -0.88
C LEU A 143 10.76 -8.38 -0.53
N VAL A 144 10.72 -7.06 -0.68
CA VAL A 144 11.84 -6.17 -0.48
C VAL A 144 11.49 -5.15 0.60
N ASN A 145 12.28 -5.14 1.66
CA ASN A 145 12.18 -4.21 2.77
C ASN A 145 13.08 -3.02 2.49
N ILE A 146 12.51 -1.82 2.38
CA ILE A 146 13.26 -0.61 1.99
C ILE A 146 13.21 0.42 3.09
N CYS A 147 14.36 0.99 3.42
CA CYS A 147 14.43 2.14 4.30
C CYS A 147 13.99 3.42 3.58
N SER A 148 12.95 4.08 4.09
CA SER A 148 12.43 5.34 3.54
C SER A 148 13.44 6.51 3.51
N ALA A 149 14.47 6.49 4.36
CA ALA A 149 15.40 7.60 4.47
C ALA A 149 16.75 7.36 3.78
N CYS A 150 17.40 6.22 4.04
CA CYS A 150 18.73 5.94 3.48
C CYS A 150 18.70 5.02 2.25
N GLY A 151 17.54 4.46 1.90
CA GLY A 151 17.41 3.56 0.76
C GLY A 151 18.07 2.20 0.94
N GLU A 152 18.45 1.83 2.17
CA GLU A 152 18.93 0.49 2.50
C GLU A 152 17.86 -0.54 2.13
N VAL A 153 18.30 -1.66 1.59
CA VAL A 153 17.43 -2.71 1.06
C VAL A 153 17.76 -4.05 1.65
N GLU A 154 16.73 -4.78 2.03
CA GLU A 154 16.83 -6.19 2.39
C GLU A 154 15.83 -7.00 1.56
N ILE A 155 16.33 -8.05 0.88
CA ILE A 155 15.46 -9.04 0.25
C ILE A 155 15.01 -10.02 1.34
N ALA A 156 13.78 -9.85 1.82
CA ALA A 156 13.26 -10.63 2.93
C ALA A 156 12.75 -12.01 2.48
N ARG A 157 12.19 -12.10 1.27
CA ARG A 157 11.64 -13.35 0.74
C ARG A 157 11.60 -13.34 -0.78
N ARG A 158 11.74 -14.53 -1.37
CA ARG A 158 11.54 -14.80 -2.80
C ARG A 158 10.48 -15.90 -2.96
N ILE A 159 9.61 -15.74 -3.95
CA ILE A 159 8.69 -16.78 -4.42
C ILE A 159 8.75 -16.86 -5.94
N THR A 160 8.32 -17.98 -6.51
CA THR A 160 8.27 -18.18 -7.96
C THR A 160 6.81 -18.41 -8.37
N THR A 161 6.36 -17.74 -9.43
CA THR A 161 4.98 -17.82 -9.92
C THR A 161 4.96 -17.94 -11.44
N PRO A 162 4.07 -18.76 -12.04
CA PRO A 162 3.97 -18.91 -13.49
C PRO A 162 3.04 -17.91 -14.19
N PHE A 163 2.44 -16.98 -13.44
CA PHE A 163 1.38 -16.09 -13.96
C PHE A 163 1.53 -14.62 -13.58
N LEU A 164 2.51 -14.26 -12.75
CA LEU A 164 2.84 -12.86 -12.48
C LEU A 164 4.03 -12.47 -13.33
N TYR A 165 3.76 -11.70 -14.36
CA TYR A 165 4.77 -11.13 -15.24
C TYR A 165 5.32 -9.84 -14.63
N ASP A 166 6.56 -9.52 -14.99
CA ASP A 166 7.13 -8.21 -14.71
C ASP A 166 6.40 -7.11 -15.50
N PHE A 167 6.62 -5.86 -15.08
CA PHE A 167 5.98 -4.73 -15.74
C PHE A 167 6.51 -4.49 -17.16
N GLY A 168 7.76 -4.83 -17.47
CA GLY A 168 8.31 -4.71 -18.82
C GLY A 168 7.58 -5.62 -19.81
N SER A 169 7.39 -6.89 -19.46
CA SER A 169 6.58 -7.83 -20.25
C SER A 169 5.12 -7.37 -20.36
N LEU A 170 4.51 -6.94 -19.24
CA LEU A 170 3.15 -6.43 -19.25
C LEU A 170 2.97 -5.23 -20.19
N TYR A 171 3.88 -4.25 -20.13
CA TYR A 171 3.81 -3.07 -20.99
C TYR A 171 3.96 -3.44 -22.46
N ARG A 172 4.82 -4.41 -22.79
CA ARG A 172 4.96 -4.93 -24.16
C ARG A 172 3.64 -5.50 -24.66
N ASP A 173 3.04 -6.43 -23.91
CA ASP A 173 1.79 -7.10 -24.29
C ASP A 173 0.63 -6.10 -24.42
N LEU A 174 0.52 -5.14 -23.50
CA LEU A 174 -0.53 -4.11 -23.54
C LEU A 174 -0.37 -3.16 -24.74
N ASN A 175 0.87 -2.78 -25.10
CA ASN A 175 1.13 -1.94 -26.26
C ASN A 175 0.86 -2.70 -27.58
N GLU A 176 1.24 -3.97 -27.67
CA GLU A 176 0.91 -4.82 -28.82
C GLU A 176 -0.61 -4.95 -28.99
N ALA A 177 -1.33 -5.25 -27.90
CA ALA A 177 -2.79 -5.31 -27.92
C ALA A 177 -3.45 -3.97 -28.28
N GLN A 178 -2.87 -2.84 -27.82
CA GLN A 178 -3.35 -1.51 -28.19
C GLN A 178 -3.20 -1.29 -29.71
N GLN A 179 -2.03 -1.61 -30.27
CA GLN A 179 -1.79 -1.48 -31.71
C GLN A 179 -2.76 -2.35 -32.53
N GLU A 180 -3.00 -3.59 -32.11
CA GLU A 180 -3.97 -4.47 -32.78
C GLU A 180 -5.40 -3.92 -32.73
N ALA A 181 -5.80 -3.33 -31.60
CA ALA A 181 -7.11 -2.71 -31.46
C ALA A 181 -7.25 -1.48 -32.39
N GLU A 182 -6.20 -0.67 -32.50
CA GLU A 182 -6.16 0.48 -33.41
C GLU A 182 -6.27 0.02 -34.89
N ASP A 183 -5.52 -1.02 -35.28
CA ASP A 183 -5.54 -1.57 -36.63
C ASP A 183 -6.91 -2.16 -37.02
N ARG A 184 -7.67 -2.68 -36.04
CA ARG A 184 -9.03 -3.21 -36.22
C ARG A 184 -10.14 -2.17 -36.08
N GLY A 185 -9.81 -0.93 -35.72
CA GLY A 185 -10.79 0.13 -35.46
C GLY A 185 -11.63 -0.10 -34.19
N GLU A 186 -11.08 -0.82 -33.22
CA GLU A 186 -11.71 -1.09 -31.92
C GLU A 186 -11.42 0.05 -30.91
N ALA A 187 -12.01 -0.04 -29.72
CA ALA A 187 -11.77 0.96 -28.67
C ALA A 187 -10.30 0.88 -28.18
N PRO A 188 -9.61 2.02 -28.00
CA PRO A 188 -8.22 2.01 -27.57
C PRO A 188 -8.07 1.47 -26.15
N ILE A 189 -7.06 0.64 -25.94
CA ILE A 189 -6.69 0.13 -24.62
C ILE A 189 -5.97 1.23 -23.84
N ASN A 190 -6.43 1.51 -22.63
CA ASN A 190 -5.73 2.42 -21.73
C ASN A 190 -4.64 1.65 -20.97
N VAL A 191 -3.46 1.55 -21.57
CA VAL A 191 -2.28 0.83 -21.04
C VAL A 191 -1.99 1.21 -19.59
N ARG A 192 -2.02 2.50 -19.25
CA ARG A 192 -1.75 2.98 -17.88
C ARG A 192 -2.80 2.49 -16.88
N ALA A 193 -4.08 2.53 -17.26
CA ALA A 193 -5.15 2.05 -16.39
C ALA A 193 -5.07 0.54 -16.15
N GLU A 194 -4.73 -0.23 -17.20
CA GLU A 194 -4.55 -1.68 -17.11
C GLU A 194 -3.33 -2.06 -16.28
N ALA A 195 -2.19 -1.39 -16.48
CA ALA A 195 -0.99 -1.59 -15.68
C ALA A 195 -1.23 -1.28 -14.19
N ALA A 196 -1.92 -0.18 -13.89
CA ALA A 196 -2.29 0.16 -12.51
C ALA A 196 -3.28 -0.86 -11.91
N ALA A 197 -4.21 -1.40 -12.71
CA ALA A 197 -5.14 -2.44 -12.26
C ALA A 197 -4.40 -3.75 -11.98
N TYR A 198 -3.42 -4.11 -12.81
CA TYR A 198 -2.54 -5.25 -12.59
C TYR A 198 -1.72 -5.07 -11.31
N ALA A 199 -1.05 -3.93 -11.12
CA ALA A 199 -0.28 -3.61 -9.93
C ALA A 199 -1.09 -3.81 -8.64
N ARG A 200 -2.33 -3.30 -8.60
CA ARG A 200 -3.23 -3.47 -7.44
C ARG A 200 -3.63 -4.93 -7.18
N ARG A 201 -3.89 -5.71 -8.25
CA ARG A 201 -4.23 -7.13 -8.13
C ARG A 201 -3.02 -7.95 -7.65
N ALA A 202 -1.86 -7.72 -8.24
CA ALA A 202 -0.61 -8.37 -7.88
C ALA A 202 -0.20 -8.03 -6.44
N SER A 203 -0.28 -6.75 -6.05
CA SER A 203 0.01 -6.31 -4.68
C SER A 203 -0.90 -6.97 -3.64
N ARG A 204 -2.20 -7.13 -3.93
CA ARG A 204 -3.12 -7.86 -3.04
C ARG A 204 -2.73 -9.32 -2.90
N TYR A 205 -2.55 -10.03 -4.02
CA TYR A 205 -2.14 -11.43 -4.02
C TYR A 205 -0.83 -11.64 -3.28
N LEU A 206 0.18 -10.82 -3.55
CA LEU A 206 1.49 -10.93 -2.92
C LEU A 206 1.44 -10.56 -1.43
N SER A 207 0.59 -9.62 -1.03
CA SER A 207 0.37 -9.32 0.39
C SER A 207 -0.13 -10.55 1.14
N ASP A 208 -1.08 -11.29 0.55
CA ASP A 208 -1.61 -12.54 1.12
C ASP A 208 -0.52 -13.63 1.17
N VAL A 209 0.25 -13.81 0.09
CA VAL A 209 1.31 -14.84 0.02
C VAL A 209 2.48 -14.55 0.96
N PHE A 210 2.87 -13.29 1.09
CA PHE A 210 3.94 -12.88 1.99
C PHE A 210 3.48 -12.77 3.45
N GLY A 211 2.17 -12.72 3.69
CA GLY A 211 1.61 -12.56 5.03
C GLY A 211 1.86 -11.17 5.62
N THR A 212 2.08 -10.17 4.78
CA THR A 212 2.33 -8.78 5.18
C THR A 212 1.69 -7.83 4.19
N ARG A 213 1.18 -6.70 4.66
CA ARG A 213 0.60 -5.69 3.77
C ARG A 213 1.71 -4.98 3.03
N LEU A 214 1.74 -5.12 1.71
CA LEU A 214 2.66 -4.39 0.86
C LEU A 214 2.25 -2.93 0.75
N VAL A 215 3.23 -2.03 0.80
CA VAL A 215 3.01 -0.58 0.66
C VAL A 215 3.36 -0.06 -0.73
N ALA A 216 4.10 -0.82 -1.53
CA ALA A 216 4.38 -0.52 -2.92
C ALA A 216 4.65 -1.79 -3.73
N ILE A 217 4.52 -1.68 -5.04
CA ILE A 217 4.84 -2.74 -6.00
C ILE A 217 5.50 -2.14 -7.25
N GLY A 218 6.56 -2.78 -7.71
CA GLY A 218 7.39 -2.30 -8.81
C GLY A 218 8.05 -3.42 -9.58
N GLY A 219 8.95 -3.06 -10.48
CA GLY A 219 9.71 -4.01 -11.30
C GLY A 219 11.05 -3.43 -11.71
N LYS A 220 11.88 -4.27 -12.33
CA LYS A 220 13.11 -3.82 -12.98
C LYS A 220 12.78 -2.88 -14.14
N SER A 221 13.56 -1.82 -14.25
CA SER A 221 13.52 -0.86 -15.35
C SER A 221 14.95 -0.56 -15.78
N TYR A 222 15.19 -0.35 -17.07
CA TYR A 222 16.48 0.09 -17.58
C TYR A 222 16.38 1.55 -18.01
N GLU A 223 17.18 2.41 -17.39
CA GLU A 223 17.25 3.82 -17.74
C GLU A 223 18.42 4.06 -18.70
N ILE A 224 18.11 4.51 -19.92
CA ILE A 224 19.10 4.81 -20.96
C ILE A 224 19.64 6.23 -20.72
N THR A 225 20.93 6.34 -20.44
CA THR A 225 21.63 7.61 -20.26
C THR A 225 22.18 8.15 -21.59
N ASN A 226 22.51 7.28 -22.54
CA ASN A 226 22.93 7.66 -23.89
C ASN A 226 22.16 6.86 -24.98
N PRO A 227 21.25 7.51 -25.71
CA PRO A 227 20.46 6.84 -26.74
C PRO A 227 21.26 6.30 -27.95
N ARG A 228 22.53 6.69 -28.11
CA ARG A 228 23.34 6.31 -29.30
C ARG A 228 23.95 4.93 -29.20
N ASP A 229 24.37 4.53 -28.01
CA ASP A 229 24.99 3.24 -27.70
C ASP A 229 24.10 2.37 -26.80
N GLY A 230 22.99 2.93 -26.30
CA GLY A 230 22.11 2.25 -25.36
C GLY A 230 22.71 2.12 -23.97
N ASP A 231 23.75 2.91 -23.65
CA ASP A 231 24.34 2.93 -22.32
C ASP A 231 23.35 3.46 -21.29
N GLY A 232 23.44 2.94 -20.07
CA GLY A 232 22.39 3.08 -19.07
C GLY A 232 22.61 2.21 -17.85
N TYR A 233 21.63 2.21 -16.95
CA TYR A 233 21.69 1.44 -15.71
C TYR A 233 20.34 0.83 -15.36
N TRP A 234 20.39 -0.27 -14.61
CA TRP A 234 19.20 -0.90 -14.06
C TRP A 234 18.73 -0.21 -12.78
N THR A 235 17.43 -0.03 -12.68
CA THR A 235 16.73 0.50 -11.51
C THR A 235 15.55 -0.39 -11.15
N VAL A 236 14.99 -0.14 -9.98
CA VAL A 236 13.66 -0.60 -9.61
C VAL A 236 12.73 0.59 -9.58
N ARG A 237 11.65 0.52 -10.34
CA ARG A 237 10.61 1.54 -10.42
C ARG A 237 9.31 1.02 -9.83
N PHE A 238 8.67 1.83 -8.98
CA PHE A 238 7.37 1.52 -8.41
C PHE A 238 6.24 2.01 -9.32
N GLU A 239 5.34 1.10 -9.67
CA GLU A 239 4.17 1.36 -10.53
C GLU A 239 2.93 1.71 -9.70
N ASP A 240 2.88 1.23 -8.46
CA ASP A 240 1.82 1.59 -7.50
C ASP A 240 2.40 1.69 -6.09
N GLN A 241 1.92 2.70 -5.34
CA GLN A 241 2.30 2.96 -3.96
C GLN A 241 1.06 3.35 -3.16
N LEU A 242 0.95 2.83 -1.95
CA LEU A 242 -0.10 3.25 -1.04
C LEU A 242 0.07 4.74 -0.73
N PRO A 243 -0.99 5.56 -0.82
CA PRO A 243 -0.91 6.97 -0.49
C PRO A 243 -0.31 7.28 0.89
N LEU A 244 -0.48 6.35 1.84
CA LEU A 244 0.05 6.43 3.19
C LEU A 244 1.56 6.69 3.23
N VAL A 245 2.31 6.15 2.26
CA VAL A 245 3.78 6.14 2.24
C VAL A 245 4.39 6.92 1.06
N GLN A 246 3.57 7.62 0.28
CA GLN A 246 4.03 8.35 -0.92
C GLN A 246 5.11 9.41 -0.60
N ASP A 247 5.06 10.01 0.58
CA ASP A 247 6.06 11.01 1.00
C ASP A 247 7.35 10.34 1.56
N HIS A 248 7.35 9.02 1.72
CA HIS A 248 8.41 8.22 2.34
C HIS A 248 9.14 7.31 1.36
N LEU A 249 8.52 6.94 0.23
CA LEU A 249 9.15 6.15 -0.82
C LEU A 249 9.46 7.01 -2.03
N LYS A 250 10.64 6.80 -2.62
CA LYS A 250 10.95 7.34 -3.95
C LYS A 250 10.26 6.48 -5.00
N ASP A 251 9.96 7.06 -6.15
CA ASP A 251 9.41 6.31 -7.29
C ASP A 251 10.41 5.32 -7.88
N GLU A 252 11.71 5.57 -7.69
CA GLU A 252 12.79 4.81 -8.29
C GLU A 252 14.00 4.70 -7.38
N TYR A 253 14.66 3.54 -7.45
CA TYR A 253 15.90 3.27 -6.75
C TYR A 253 16.93 2.55 -7.64
N LEU A 254 18.19 2.94 -7.51
CA LEU A 254 19.34 2.30 -8.14
C LEU A 254 19.70 0.99 -7.43
N TRP A 255 19.09 -0.12 -7.83
CA TRP A 255 19.38 -1.44 -7.28
C TRP A 255 19.72 -2.43 -8.37
N ASP A 256 20.87 -3.08 -8.21
CA ASP A 256 21.22 -4.24 -9.03
C ASP A 256 20.66 -5.52 -8.40
N LEU A 257 19.45 -5.90 -8.84
CA LEU A 257 18.81 -7.16 -8.44
C LEU A 257 19.27 -8.36 -9.29
N SER A 258 20.43 -8.29 -9.95
CA SER A 258 20.98 -9.42 -10.71
C SER A 258 21.61 -10.53 -9.85
N ASN A 259 21.93 -10.23 -8.58
CA ASN A 259 22.60 -11.15 -7.65
C ASN A 259 21.74 -11.61 -6.46
N GLY A 260 20.45 -11.28 -6.45
CA GLY A 260 19.52 -11.73 -5.40
C GLY A 260 18.97 -13.11 -5.67
#